data_AF-A0A4R7FSK7-F1
#
_entry.id   AF-A0A4R7FSK7-F1
#
_cell.length_a   1.000
_cell.length_b   1.000
_cell.length_c   1.000
_cell.angle_alpha   90.00
_cell.angle_beta   90.00
_cell.angle_gamma   90.00
#
_symmetry.space_group_name_H-M   'P 1'
#
loop_
_entity.id
_entity.type
_entity.pdbx_description
1 polymer ?
#
loop_
_entity_poly.entity_id
_entity_poly.type
_entity_poly.pdbx_seq_one_letter_code
_entity_poly.pdbx_strand_id
1 'polypeptide(L)'
;MSVLELPEAARRVLGAARCSIREDEDGYWISEGEGEIRYLVRRTPDHLRLVRYDRGDDPLWQMSADDAVDLVRFLMVELGPVARQYRGLIPVVFPTFDPGVSAGFDRRIDDEGIVVRQGDRIRGVFPAEDPFGVSRSTDFTWYADVDPDRISELILTTSVAPAPPG
;
A
#
# COMPACT_ATOMS: atom_id res chain seq x y z
N MET A 1 -11.03 14.92 -15.80
CA MET A 1 -10.39 13.59 -15.84
C MET A 1 -10.60 12.99 -14.47
N SER A 2 -11.23 11.81 -14.37
CA SER A 2 -11.77 11.31 -13.10
C SER A 2 -10.66 11.15 -12.06
N VAL A 3 -10.92 11.76 -10.90
CA VAL A 3 -10.16 11.57 -9.66
C VAL A 3 -10.20 10.07 -9.36
N LEU A 4 -9.05 9.48 -9.03
CA LEU A 4 -8.87 8.06 -8.75
C LEU A 4 -9.82 7.58 -7.64
N GLU A 5 -11.00 7.06 -8.01
CA GLU A 5 -12.01 6.72 -7.01
C GLU A 5 -11.49 5.67 -6.03
N LEU A 6 -11.39 6.05 -4.75
CA LEU A 6 -11.02 5.11 -3.70
C LEU A 6 -12.14 4.07 -3.52
N PRO A 7 -11.85 2.76 -3.68
CA PRO A 7 -12.82 1.70 -3.45
C PRO A 7 -13.40 1.76 -2.03
N GLU A 8 -14.63 1.28 -1.86
CA GLU A 8 -15.29 1.23 -0.54
C GLU A 8 -14.44 0.45 0.48
N ALA A 9 -13.79 -0.65 0.05
CA ALA A 9 -12.83 -1.41 0.83
C ALA A 9 -11.74 -0.53 1.48
N ALA A 10 -11.16 0.37 0.69
CA ALA A 10 -10.12 1.30 1.12
C ALA A 10 -10.69 2.32 2.09
N ARG A 11 -11.85 2.91 1.78
CA ARG A 11 -12.54 3.87 2.66
C ARG A 11 -12.83 3.27 4.03
N ARG A 12 -13.22 1.99 4.10
CA ARG A 12 -13.42 1.26 5.37
C ARG A 12 -12.15 1.19 6.21
N VAL A 13 -11.00 0.83 5.59
CA VAL A 13 -9.70 0.76 6.29
C VAL A 13 -9.24 2.14 6.74
N LEU A 14 -9.29 3.14 5.84
CA LEU A 14 -8.90 4.51 6.14
C LEU A 14 -9.75 5.13 7.27
N GLY A 15 -11.07 4.88 7.25
CA GLY A 15 -11.97 5.31 8.32
C GLY A 15 -11.65 4.65 9.66
N ALA A 16 -11.32 3.35 9.65
CA ALA A 16 -10.87 2.66 10.86
C ALA A 16 -9.51 3.15 11.37
N ALA A 17 -8.61 3.57 10.48
CA ALA A 17 -7.35 4.24 10.79
C ALA A 17 -7.52 5.72 11.21
N ARG A 18 -8.76 6.23 11.27
CA ARG A 18 -9.09 7.64 11.55
C ARG A 18 -8.41 8.62 10.59
N CYS A 19 -8.16 8.19 9.36
CA CYS A 19 -7.59 9.07 8.34
C CYS A 19 -8.65 10.05 7.83
N SER A 20 -8.21 11.28 7.53
CA SER A 20 -8.99 12.22 6.72
C SER A 20 -8.51 12.15 5.26
N ILE A 21 -9.45 12.28 4.33
CA ILE A 21 -9.18 12.25 2.89
C ILE A 21 -9.57 13.61 2.32
N ARG A 22 -8.64 14.25 1.61
CA ARG A 22 -8.87 15.50 0.87
C ARG A 22 -8.47 15.29 -0.57
N GLU A 23 -9.41 15.49 -1.47
CA GLU A 23 -9.17 15.45 -2.91
C GLU A 23 -8.69 16.83 -3.39
N ASP A 24 -7.76 16.85 -4.35
CA ASP A 24 -7.38 18.03 -5.11
C ASP A 24 -7.19 17.70 -6.60
N GLU A 25 -6.71 18.67 -7.38
CA GLU A 25 -6.55 18.51 -8.83
C GLU A 25 -5.48 17.46 -9.20
N ASP A 26 -4.52 17.22 -8.31
CA ASP A 26 -3.36 16.35 -8.55
C ASP A 26 -3.54 14.94 -7.94
N GLY A 27 -4.48 14.79 -7.00
CA GLY A 27 -4.96 13.50 -6.51
C GLY A 27 -5.53 13.52 -5.09
N TYR A 28 -5.04 12.63 -4.22
CA TYR A 28 -5.58 12.45 -2.87
C TYR A 28 -4.53 12.68 -1.80
N TRP A 29 -4.90 13.50 -0.82
CA TRP A 29 -4.21 13.59 0.46
C TRP A 29 -4.92 12.73 1.48
N ILE A 30 -4.18 11.82 2.12
CA ILE A 30 -4.65 11.00 3.23
C ILE A 30 -3.82 11.38 4.44
N SER A 31 -4.46 11.92 5.46
CA SER A 31 -3.77 12.37 6.68
C SER A 31 -4.14 11.49 7.85
N GLU A 32 -3.14 10.92 8.53
CA GLU A 32 -3.32 10.20 9.79
C GLU A 32 -3.39 11.19 10.96
N GLY A 33 -4.38 11.00 11.85
CA GLY A 33 -4.52 11.81 13.07
C GLY A 33 -4.64 13.32 12.80
N GLU A 34 -3.88 14.12 13.54
CA GLU A 34 -3.81 15.59 13.36
C GLU A 34 -2.91 16.02 12.18
N GLY A 35 -2.63 15.13 11.22
CA GLY A 35 -1.80 15.41 10.04
C GLY A 35 -0.31 15.16 10.24
N GLU A 36 0.04 14.27 11.18
CA GLU A 36 1.45 13.91 11.44
C GLU A 36 2.08 13.19 10.25
N ILE A 37 1.33 12.26 9.65
CA ILE A 37 1.73 11.52 8.46
C ILE A 37 0.71 11.82 7.37
N ARG A 38 1.20 12.17 6.18
CA ARG A 38 0.36 12.46 5.03
C ARG A 38 0.82 11.65 3.83
N TYR A 39 -0.11 10.98 3.17
CA TYR A 39 0.12 10.31 1.90
C TYR A 39 -0.48 11.14 0.77
N LEU A 40 0.27 11.32 -0.30
CA LEU A 40 -0.17 11.90 -1.56
C LEU A 40 -0.13 10.81 -2.63
N VAL A 41 -1.30 10.50 -3.20
CA VAL A 41 -1.38 9.77 -4.46
C VAL A 41 -1.47 10.79 -5.59
N ARG A 42 -0.46 10.82 -6.47
CA ARG A 42 -0.42 11.74 -7.62
C ARG A 42 -0.26 11.00 -8.94
N ARG A 43 -0.82 11.55 -10.00
CA ARG A 43 -0.55 11.07 -11.37
C ARG A 43 0.70 11.74 -11.93
N THR A 44 1.63 10.94 -12.43
CA THR A 44 2.75 11.39 -13.27
C THR A 44 2.42 11.09 -14.74
N PRO A 45 3.22 11.58 -15.71
CA PRO A 45 3.00 11.25 -17.13
C PRO A 45 2.99 9.74 -17.40
N ASP A 46 3.76 8.98 -16.63
CA ASP A 46 4.03 7.57 -16.91
C ASP A 46 3.29 6.61 -15.96
N HIS A 47 2.97 7.03 -14.73
CA HIS A 47 2.40 6.16 -13.69
C HIS A 47 1.67 6.93 -12.59
N LEU A 48 1.01 6.22 -11.68
CA LEU A 48 0.56 6.78 -10.40
C LEU A 48 1.68 6.61 -9.36
N ARG A 49 1.88 7.61 -8.51
CA ARG A 49 2.91 7.62 -7.47
C ARG A 49 2.31 7.91 -6.10
N LEU A 50 2.65 7.08 -5.13
CA LEU A 50 2.40 7.29 -3.71
C LEU A 50 3.63 7.88 -3.05
N VAL A 51 3.44 9.02 -2.38
CA VAL A 51 4.47 9.74 -1.63
C VAL A 51 3.99 9.90 -0.19
N ARG A 52 4.88 9.66 0.77
CA ARG A 52 4.64 9.88 2.20
C ARG A 52 5.38 11.15 2.63
N TYR A 53 4.72 11.95 3.47
CA TYR A 53 5.28 13.11 4.14
C TYR A 53 5.18 12.90 5.64
N ASP A 54 6.33 12.83 6.30
CA ASP A 54 6.44 12.86 7.75
C ASP A 54 6.67 14.31 8.21
N ARG A 55 6.31 14.65 9.45
CA ARG A 55 6.27 16.02 10.00
C ARG A 55 7.48 16.90 9.65
N GLY A 56 7.38 17.65 8.55
CA GLY A 56 8.40 18.61 8.12
C GLY A 56 9.58 17.99 7.37
N ASP A 57 9.52 16.69 7.08
CA ASP A 57 10.52 15.97 6.31
C ASP A 57 10.27 16.09 4.80
N ASP A 58 11.32 15.78 4.04
CA ASP A 58 11.24 15.67 2.59
C ASP A 58 10.28 14.56 2.17
N PRO A 59 9.60 14.70 1.02
CA PRO A 59 8.71 13.68 0.48
C PRO A 59 9.44 12.36 0.25
N LEU A 60 8.95 11.29 0.89
CA LEU A 60 9.45 9.93 0.71
C LEU A 60 8.59 9.20 -0.33
N TRP A 61 9.14 8.92 -1.50
CA TRP A 61 8.50 8.03 -2.46
C TRP A 61 8.31 6.65 -1.83
N GLN A 62 7.09 6.10 -1.86
CA GLN A 62 6.78 4.78 -1.31
C GLN A 62 6.63 3.72 -2.40
N MET A 63 5.83 4.03 -3.43
CA MET A 63 5.53 3.11 -4.52
C MET A 63 5.03 3.88 -5.75
N SER A 64 5.32 3.37 -6.94
CA SER A 64 4.64 3.74 -8.18
C SER A 64 3.94 2.53 -8.79
N ALA A 65 2.81 2.73 -9.47
CA ALA A 65 2.10 1.69 -10.21
C ALA A 65 1.29 2.28 -11.37
N ASP A 66 1.03 1.47 -12.40
CA ASP A 66 0.19 1.86 -13.53
C ASP A 66 -1.30 1.81 -13.17
N ASP A 67 -1.66 0.93 -12.22
CA ASP A 67 -3.03 0.71 -11.77
C ASP A 67 -3.25 1.29 -10.37
N ALA A 68 -4.31 2.08 -10.24
CA ALA A 68 -4.79 2.65 -9.00
C ALA A 68 -5.00 1.60 -7.90
N VAL A 69 -5.51 0.43 -8.29
CA VAL A 69 -5.84 -0.63 -7.35
C VAL A 69 -4.57 -1.14 -6.65
N ASP A 70 -3.43 -1.16 -7.35
CA ASP A 70 -2.16 -1.60 -6.77
C ASP A 70 -1.64 -0.63 -5.69
N LEU A 71 -1.77 0.68 -5.91
CA LEU A 71 -1.48 1.68 -4.86
C LEU A 71 -2.46 1.59 -3.68
N VAL A 72 -3.75 1.34 -3.97
CA VAL A 72 -4.77 1.19 -2.92
C VAL A 72 -4.47 -0.02 -2.04
N ARG A 73 -4.12 -1.16 -2.62
CA ARG A 73 -3.72 -2.37 -1.88
C ARG A 73 -2.55 -2.09 -0.95
N PHE A 74 -1.50 -1.47 -1.48
CA PHE A 74 -0.32 -1.09 -0.71
C PHE A 74 -0.68 -0.16 0.47
N LEU A 75 -1.44 0.90 0.19
CA LEU A 75 -1.89 1.87 1.19
C LEU A 75 -2.75 1.22 2.29
N MET A 76 -3.66 0.32 1.92
CA MET A 76 -4.50 -0.40 2.88
C MET A 76 -3.67 -1.24 3.84
N VAL A 77 -2.65 -1.94 3.32
CA VAL A 77 -1.75 -2.75 4.15
C VAL A 77 -0.87 -1.87 5.05
N GLU A 78 -0.32 -0.77 4.52
CA GLU A 78 0.51 0.18 5.29
C GLU A 78 -0.28 0.80 6.46
N LEU A 79 -1.55 1.15 6.24
CA LEU A 79 -2.43 1.74 7.27
C LEU A 79 -3.21 0.71 8.08
N GLY A 80 -3.11 -0.58 7.72
CA GLY A 80 -3.78 -1.67 8.40
C GLY A 80 -3.43 -1.78 9.89
N PRO A 81 -2.14 -1.71 10.29
CA PRO A 81 -1.74 -1.70 11.69
C PRO A 81 -2.38 -0.57 12.49
N VAL A 82 -2.44 0.65 11.93
CA VAL A 82 -3.09 1.82 12.56
C VAL A 82 -4.59 1.60 12.72
N ALA A 83 -5.26 1.10 11.68
CA ALA A 83 -6.68 0.74 11.73
C ALA A 83 -6.97 -0.29 12.83
N ARG A 84 -6.10 -1.29 13.00
CA ARG A 84 -6.23 -2.31 14.04
C ARG A 84 -6.00 -1.74 15.43
N GLN A 85 -4.98 -0.89 15.59
CA GLN A 85 -4.67 -0.22 16.86
C GLN A 85 -5.87 0.59 17.36
N TYR A 86 -6.46 1.44 16.52
CA TYR A 86 -7.62 2.25 16.92
C TYR A 86 -8.88 1.42 17.22
N ARG A 87 -8.95 0.18 16.73
CA ARG A 87 -10.04 -0.76 17.02
C ARG A 87 -9.74 -1.74 18.15
N GLY A 88 -8.57 -1.64 18.81
CA GLY A 88 -8.17 -2.55 19.87
C GLY A 88 -7.96 -4.00 19.39
N LEU A 89 -7.64 -4.18 18.11
CA LEU A 89 -7.39 -5.49 17.51
C LEU A 89 -5.90 -5.85 17.64
N ILE A 90 -5.61 -7.15 17.84
CA ILE A 90 -4.23 -7.67 17.87
C ILE A 90 -3.55 -7.36 16.53
N PRO A 91 -2.30 -6.88 16.49
CA PRO A 91 -1.60 -6.64 15.22
C PRO A 91 -1.61 -7.89 14.31
N VAL A 92 -1.95 -7.72 13.04
CA VAL A 92 -1.73 -8.77 12.04
C VAL A 92 -0.32 -8.60 11.53
N VAL A 93 0.48 -9.66 11.68
CA VAL A 93 1.74 -9.77 10.97
C VAL A 93 1.38 -10.36 9.62
N PHE A 94 1.33 -9.52 8.58
CA PHE A 94 1.42 -10.05 7.22
C PHE A 94 2.73 -10.84 7.13
N PRO A 95 2.86 -11.88 6.28
CA PRO A 95 4.08 -12.65 6.15
C PRO A 95 5.22 -11.77 5.61
N THR A 96 5.80 -10.94 6.47
CA THR A 96 6.93 -10.05 6.21
C THR A 96 8.26 -10.78 6.32
N PHE A 97 8.21 -12.09 6.62
CA PHE A 97 9.37 -12.93 6.94
C PHE A 97 9.46 -14.18 6.06
N ASP A 98 8.61 -14.31 5.03
CA ASP A 98 8.95 -15.22 3.95
C ASP A 98 9.97 -14.48 3.06
N PRO A 99 11.24 -14.95 2.97
CA PRO A 99 12.23 -14.30 2.12
C PRO A 99 11.88 -14.36 0.62
N GLY A 100 10.86 -15.14 0.26
CA GLY A 100 10.40 -15.35 -1.11
C GLY A 100 9.40 -14.30 -1.60
N VAL A 101 9.55 -13.97 -2.89
CA VAL A 101 8.49 -13.36 -3.69
C VAL A 101 7.36 -14.41 -3.85
N SER A 102 6.11 -13.98 -3.77
CA SER A 102 4.95 -14.88 -3.90
C SER A 102 4.92 -15.56 -5.29
N ALA A 103 4.27 -16.72 -5.36
CA ALA A 103 4.21 -17.51 -6.59
C ALA A 103 3.58 -16.71 -7.75
N GLY A 104 4.24 -16.73 -8.91
CA GLY A 104 3.78 -16.01 -10.11
C GLY A 104 4.25 -14.56 -10.21
N PHE A 105 4.97 -14.06 -9.21
CA PHE A 105 5.62 -12.75 -9.25
C PHE A 105 7.13 -12.86 -9.48
N ASP A 106 7.70 -11.83 -10.11
CA ASP A 106 9.13 -11.63 -10.25
C ASP A 106 9.50 -10.28 -9.65
N ARG A 107 10.69 -10.18 -9.04
CA ARG A 107 11.22 -8.93 -8.50
C ARG A 107 12.63 -8.71 -9.01
N ARG A 108 12.87 -7.54 -9.59
CA ARG A 108 14.20 -7.13 -10.08
C ARG A 108 14.56 -5.76 -9.55
N ILE A 109 15.86 -5.50 -9.47
CA ILE A 109 16.38 -4.17 -9.20
C ILE A 109 16.97 -3.66 -10.51
N ASP A 110 16.54 -2.50 -10.96
CA ASP A 110 17.05 -1.80 -12.15
C ASP A 110 17.18 -0.30 -11.86
N ASP A 111 17.45 0.50 -12.89
CA ASP A 111 17.69 1.94 -12.78
C ASP A 111 16.46 2.73 -12.30
N GLU A 112 15.24 2.16 -12.42
CA GLU A 112 14.01 2.80 -11.95
C GLU A 112 13.74 2.50 -10.48
N GLY A 113 14.29 1.42 -9.94
CA GLY A 113 14.13 0.99 -8.55
C GLY A 113 13.96 -0.52 -8.43
N ILE A 114 13.17 -0.94 -7.43
CA ILE A 114 12.81 -2.34 -7.23
C ILE A 114 11.48 -2.58 -7.92
N VAL A 115 11.51 -3.28 -9.05
CA VAL A 115 10.35 -3.53 -9.91
C VAL A 115 9.74 -4.90 -9.59
N VAL A 116 8.44 -4.91 -9.27
CA VAL A 116 7.63 -6.10 -9.08
C VAL A 116 6.77 -6.32 -10.32
N ARG A 117 6.87 -7.51 -10.91
CA ARG A 117 6.11 -7.93 -12.12
C ARG A 117 5.29 -9.18 -11.85
N GLN A 118 4.19 -9.33 -12.59
CA GLN A 118 3.42 -10.56 -12.70
C GLN A 118 3.21 -10.86 -14.19
N GLY A 119 3.97 -11.81 -14.73
CA GLY A 119 4.12 -11.95 -16.18
C GLY A 119 4.73 -10.68 -16.79
N ASP A 120 4.09 -10.15 -17.83
CA ASP A 120 4.55 -8.93 -18.53
C ASP A 120 4.06 -7.62 -17.88
N ARG A 121 3.21 -7.70 -16.84
CA ARG A 121 2.63 -6.52 -16.19
C ARG A 121 3.50 -6.07 -15.01
N ILE A 122 3.84 -4.78 -14.98
CA ILE A 122 4.41 -4.13 -13.79
C ILE A 122 3.29 -3.91 -12.78
N ARG A 123 3.49 -4.40 -11.55
CA ARG A 123 2.53 -4.29 -10.44
C ARG A 123 2.93 -3.21 -9.45
N GLY A 124 4.23 -2.92 -9.37
CA GLY A 124 4.75 -1.84 -8.55
C GLY A 124 6.23 -1.58 -8.78
N VAL A 125 6.64 -0.34 -8.57
CA VAL A 125 8.04 0.08 -8.50
C VAL A 125 8.28 0.76 -7.16
N PHE A 126 9.30 0.31 -6.44
CA PHE A 126 9.66 0.78 -5.11
C PHE A 126 11.03 1.45 -5.12
N PRO A 127 11.30 2.44 -4.25
CA PRO A 127 12.62 3.05 -4.14
C PRO A 127 13.68 2.02 -3.75
N ALA A 128 14.75 1.89 -4.56
CA ALA A 128 15.87 1.01 -4.24
C ALA A 128 16.75 1.54 -3.09
N GLU A 129 16.78 2.86 -2.90
CA GLU A 129 17.51 3.54 -1.82
C GLU A 129 16.79 3.47 -0.46
N ASP A 130 15.52 3.04 -0.42
CA ASP A 130 14.82 2.81 0.85
C ASP A 130 15.39 1.53 1.49
N PRO A 131 15.94 1.58 2.72
CA PRO A 131 16.46 0.39 3.40
C PRO A 131 15.40 -0.71 3.58
N PHE A 132 14.11 -0.36 3.51
CA PHE A 132 12.99 -1.30 3.57
C PHE A 132 12.39 -1.62 2.21
N GLY A 133 12.89 -1.05 1.10
CA GLY A 133 12.33 -1.22 -0.24
C GLY A 133 12.27 -2.68 -0.68
N VAL A 134 13.30 -3.47 -0.36
CA VAL A 134 13.32 -4.92 -0.67
C VAL A 134 12.25 -5.67 0.14
N SER A 135 12.12 -5.38 1.44
CA SER A 135 11.08 -6.01 2.28
C SER A 135 9.69 -5.63 1.79
N ARG A 136 9.41 -4.33 1.62
CA ARG A 136 8.11 -3.81 1.21
C ARG A 136 7.67 -4.32 -0.16
N SER A 137 8.59 -4.38 -1.12
CA SER A 137 8.30 -4.96 -2.45
C SER A 137 8.06 -6.47 -2.39
N THR A 138 8.71 -7.19 -1.47
CA THR A 138 8.42 -8.62 -1.20
C THR A 138 7.01 -8.76 -0.62
N ASP A 139 6.71 -8.02 0.44
CA ASP A 139 5.43 -8.06 1.14
C ASP A 139 4.29 -7.75 0.18
N PHE A 140 4.48 -6.74 -0.68
CA PHE A 140 3.52 -6.38 -1.72
C PHE A 140 3.09 -7.55 -2.60
N THR A 141 4.01 -8.45 -2.93
CA THR A 141 3.70 -9.59 -3.81
C THR A 141 2.67 -10.54 -3.19
N TRP A 142 2.56 -10.61 -1.86
CA TRP A 142 1.63 -11.49 -1.15
C TRP A 142 0.18 -11.00 -1.14
N TYR A 143 -0.04 -9.73 -1.47
CA TYR A 143 -1.39 -9.16 -1.50
C TYR A 143 -1.70 -8.41 -2.81
N ALA A 144 -0.75 -8.36 -3.76
CA ALA A 144 -0.93 -7.68 -5.03
C ALA A 144 -2.09 -8.27 -5.85
N ASP A 145 -2.33 -9.57 -5.82
CA ASP A 145 -3.47 -10.22 -6.52
C ASP A 145 -4.73 -10.36 -5.66
N VAL A 146 -4.66 -10.00 -4.37
CA VAL A 146 -5.78 -10.11 -3.44
C VAL A 146 -6.80 -9.00 -3.71
N ASP A 147 -8.07 -9.35 -3.69
CA ASP A 147 -9.16 -8.39 -3.83
C ASP A 147 -9.16 -7.36 -2.67
N PRO A 148 -9.31 -6.05 -2.93
CA PRO A 148 -9.34 -5.04 -1.88
C PRO A 148 -10.35 -5.32 -0.77
N ASP A 149 -11.54 -5.85 -1.07
CA ASP A 149 -12.52 -6.20 -0.04
C ASP A 149 -11.99 -7.28 0.88
N ARG A 150 -11.27 -8.27 0.34
CA ARG A 150 -10.64 -9.31 1.14
C ARG A 150 -9.51 -8.76 2.03
N ILE A 151 -8.72 -7.82 1.52
CA ILE A 151 -7.71 -7.11 2.35
C ILE A 151 -8.38 -6.35 3.49
N SER A 152 -9.47 -5.62 3.19
CA SER A 152 -10.26 -4.89 4.18
C SER A 152 -10.80 -5.82 5.27
N GLU A 153 -11.35 -6.97 4.90
CA GLU A 153 -11.81 -8.00 5.86
C GLU A 153 -10.67 -8.51 6.74
N LEU A 154 -9.52 -8.86 6.17
CA LEU A 154 -8.37 -9.35 6.93
C LEU A 154 -7.88 -8.32 7.95
N ILE A 155 -7.83 -7.04 7.55
CA ILE A 155 -7.42 -5.94 8.43
C ILE A 155 -8.46 -5.70 9.53
N LEU A 156 -9.76 -5.74 9.22
CA LEU A 156 -10.81 -5.26 10.11
C LEU A 156 -11.48 -6.35 10.96
N THR A 157 -11.11 -7.62 10.79
CA THR A 157 -11.68 -8.73 11.56
C THR A 157 -10.76 -9.19 12.70
N THR A 158 -11.39 -9.74 13.75
CA THR A 158 -10.73 -10.31 14.94
C THR A 158 -10.14 -11.70 14.69
N SER A 159 -10.54 -12.37 13.60
CA SER A 159 -10.05 -13.71 13.27
C SER A 159 -8.68 -13.60 12.62
N VAL A 160 -7.65 -14.14 13.27
CA VAL A 160 -6.44 -14.57 12.58
C VAL A 160 -6.87 -15.74 11.71
N ALA A 161 -7.33 -15.49 10.49
CA ALA A 161 -7.54 -16.57 9.54
C ALA A 161 -6.20 -17.33 9.40
N PRO A 162 -6.20 -18.67 9.34
CA PRO A 162 -4.96 -19.40 9.14
C PRO A 162 -4.28 -18.89 7.88
N ALA A 163 -2.96 -18.73 7.94
CA ALA A 163 -2.15 -18.41 6.77
C ALA A 163 -2.56 -19.33 5.59
N PRO A 164 -2.56 -18.84 4.34
CA PRO A 164 -2.83 -19.70 3.19
C PRO A 164 -1.92 -20.95 3.26
N PRO A 165 -2.42 -22.14 2.89
CA PRO A 165 -1.59 -23.33 2.88
C PRO A 165 -0.40 -23.11 1.94
N GLY A 166 0.81 -23.35 2.46
CA GLY A 166 2.05 -23.37 1.69
C GLY A 166 2.22 -24.63 0.86
#